data_AF-A0AAW9RWY3-F1
#
_entry.id   AF-A0AAW9RWY3-F1
#
_cell.length_a   1.000
_cell.length_b   1.000
_cell.length_c   1.000
_cell.angle_alpha   90.00
_cell.angle_beta   90.00
_cell.angle_gamma   90.00
#
_symmetry.space_group_name_H-M   'P 1'
#
loop_
_entity.id
_entity.type
_entity.pdbx_description
1 polymer ?
#
loop_
_entity_poly.entity_id
_entity_poly.type
_entity_poly.pdbx_seq_one_letter_code
_entity_poly.pdbx_strand_id
1 'polypeptide(L)' 'MARLRKNQNTSKQNKHLDGIPASDAVEYLSGVLPEMIQLAERAGLDLVAYLLKMADDAAREEAATAKRTGR' A
#
# COMPACT_ATOMS: atom_id res chain seq x y z
N MET A 1 -43.04 16.43 -7.24
CA MET A 1 -41.78 16.95 -6.66
C MET A 1 -41.02 15.79 -6.02
N ALA A 2 -39.99 15.27 -6.69
CA ALA A 2 -39.21 14.13 -6.21
C ALA A 2 -38.03 14.64 -5.35
N ARG A 3 -37.92 14.15 -4.10
CA ARG A 3 -36.82 14.48 -3.19
C ARG A 3 -35.61 13.60 -3.51
N LEU A 4 -34.57 14.21 -4.06
CA LEU A 4 -33.27 13.57 -4.30
C LEU A 4 -32.60 13.29 -2.93
N ARG A 5 -32.56 12.03 -2.50
CA ARG A 5 -31.76 11.62 -1.33
C ARG A 5 -30.28 11.73 -1.71
N LYS A 6 -29.64 12.79 -1.22
CA LYS A 6 -28.20 13.00 -1.29
C LYS A 6 -27.52 11.96 -0.39
N ASN A 7 -27.00 10.89 -1.00
CA ASN A 7 -26.31 9.81 -0.31
C ASN A 7 -24.90 10.27 0.09
N GLN A 8 -24.80 11.10 1.13
CA GLN A 8 -23.54 11.52 1.73
C GLN A 8 -23.20 10.57 2.88
N ASN A 9 -22.59 9.40 2.61
CA ASN A 9 -21.99 8.63 3.72
C ASN A 9 -21.00 7.53 3.30
N THR A 10 -20.00 7.85 2.49
CA THR A 10 -18.86 6.92 2.27
C THR A 10 -17.49 7.55 2.53
N SER A 11 -17.41 8.75 3.11
CA SER A 11 -16.13 9.46 3.33
C SER A 11 -15.51 9.24 4.71
N LYS A 12 -15.90 8.21 5.46
CA LYS A 12 -15.36 7.95 6.82
C LYS A 12 -14.77 6.56 6.96
N GLN A 13 -13.78 6.23 6.14
CA GLN A 13 -12.96 5.04 6.38
C GLN A 13 -11.57 5.18 5.72
N ASN A 14 -10.81 6.19 6.12
CA ASN A 14 -9.37 6.29 5.88
C ASN A 14 -8.75 7.08 7.03
N LYS A 15 -8.85 6.55 8.24
CA LYS A 15 -8.31 7.18 9.46
C LYS A 15 -7.44 6.20 10.26
N HIS A 16 -6.58 5.45 9.58
CA HIS A 16 -5.70 4.53 10.32
C HIS A 16 -4.28 4.36 9.78
N LEU A 17 -3.77 5.32 8.99
CA LEU A 17 -2.35 5.32 8.60
C LEU A 17 -1.58 6.57 9.06
N ASP A 18 -2.24 7.52 9.74
CA ASP A 18 -1.65 8.81 10.14
C ASP A 18 -0.57 8.73 11.24
N GLY A 19 -0.21 7.53 11.71
CA GLY A 19 0.66 7.35 12.89
C GLY A 19 1.82 6.38 12.74
N ILE A 20 1.96 5.70 11.60
CA ILE A 20 3.11 4.81 11.36
C ILE A 20 4.18 5.65 10.67
N PRO A 21 5.39 5.79 11.24
CA PRO A 21 6.51 6.40 10.54
C PRO A 21 6.68 5.70 9.19
N ALA A 22 6.81 6.46 8.10
CA ALA A 22 6.96 5.89 6.76
C ALA A 22 8.12 4.86 6.70
N SER A 23 9.16 5.06 7.52
CA SER A 23 10.25 4.09 7.70
C SER A 23 9.78 2.72 8.18
N ASP A 24 8.92 2.70 9.20
CA ASP A 24 8.47 1.49 9.88
C ASP A 24 7.46 0.74 8.99
N ALA A 25 6.63 1.50 8.27
CA ALA A 25 5.74 0.94 7.27
C ALA A 25 6.53 0.30 6.11
N VAL A 26 7.58 0.96 5.62
CA VAL A 26 8.46 0.43 4.56
C VAL A 26 9.20 -0.82 5.04
N GLU A 27 9.74 -0.82 6.24
CA GLU A 27 10.44 -1.98 6.81
C GLU A 27 9.49 -3.17 6.96
N TYR A 28 8.32 -2.95 7.56
CA TYR A 28 7.28 -3.97 7.69
C TYR A 28 6.84 -4.53 6.33
N LEU A 29 6.53 -3.66 5.38
CA LEU A 29 6.12 -4.05 4.04
C LEU A 29 7.23 -4.79 3.30
N SER A 30 8.49 -4.39 3.43
CA SER A 30 9.63 -5.06 2.78
C SER A 30 9.84 -6.49 3.26
N GLY A 31 9.46 -6.80 4.51
CA GLY A 31 9.50 -8.16 5.04
C GLY A 31 8.34 -9.03 4.54
N VAL A 32 7.14 -8.45 4.42
CA VAL A 32 5.91 -9.20 4.14
C VAL A 32 5.59 -9.30 2.64
N LEU A 33 5.89 -8.27 1.85
CA LEU A 33 5.57 -8.20 0.41
C LEU A 33 6.17 -9.37 -0.40
N PRO A 34 7.42 -9.81 -0.20
CA PRO A 34 7.98 -10.92 -0.96
C PRO A 34 7.20 -12.23 -0.78
N GLU A 35 6.71 -12.51 0.43
CA GLU A 35 5.92 -13.70 0.72
C GLU A 35 4.52 -13.59 0.09
N MET A 36 3.91 -12.40 0.16
CA MET A 36 2.60 -12.14 -0.45
C MET A 36 2.64 -12.26 -1.98
N ILE A 37 3.72 -11.79 -2.62
CA ILE A 37 3.92 -11.93 -4.08
C ILE A 37 3.98 -13.41 -4.44
N GLN A 38 4.80 -14.21 -3.74
CA GLN A 38 4.91 -15.65 -4.00
C GLN A 38 3.59 -16.39 -3.78
N LEU A 39 2.83 -16.02 -2.75
CA LEU A 39 1.52 -16.60 -2.48
C LEU A 39 0.53 -16.26 -3.61
N ALA A 40 0.51 -15.01 -4.06
CA ALA A 40 -0.36 -14.56 -5.15
C ALA A 40 -0.03 -15.25 -6.47
N GLU A 41 1.26 -15.39 -6.81
CA GLU A 41 1.71 -16.12 -8.00
C GLU A 41 1.29 -17.59 -7.95
N ARG A 42 1.48 -18.26 -6.79
CA ARG A 42 1.07 -19.67 -6.61
C ARG A 42 -0.45 -19.86 -6.66
N ALA A 43 -1.21 -18.85 -6.27
CA ALA A 43 -2.67 -18.86 -6.31
C ALA A 43 -3.23 -18.49 -7.69
N GLY A 44 -2.39 -18.12 -8.68
CA GLY A 44 -2.83 -17.64 -9.99
C GLY A 44 -3.50 -16.27 -9.94
N LEU A 45 -3.19 -15.45 -8.93
CA LEU A 45 -3.72 -14.10 -8.73
C LEU A 45 -2.79 -13.07 -9.40
N ASP A 46 -2.65 -13.16 -10.72
CA ASP A 46 -1.64 -12.40 -11.48
C ASP A 46 -1.72 -10.88 -11.28
N LEU A 47 -2.93 -10.32 -11.28
CA LEU A 47 -3.14 -8.89 -11.05
C LEU A 47 -2.72 -8.47 -9.63
N VAL A 48 -2.98 -9.31 -8.64
CA VAL A 48 -2.60 -9.04 -7.25
C VAL A 48 -1.08 -9.12 -7.09
N ALA A 49 -0.45 -10.15 -7.66
CA ALA A 49 1.00 -10.30 -7.66
C ALA A 49 1.68 -9.10 -8.33
N TYR A 50 1.14 -8.62 -9.45
CA TYR A 50 1.63 -7.43 -10.15
C TYR A 50 1.55 -6.16 -9.28
N LEU A 51 0.41 -5.92 -8.63
CA LEU A 51 0.24 -4.75 -7.75
C LEU A 51 1.18 -4.79 -6.54
N LEU A 52 1.36 -5.97 -5.93
CA LEU A 52 2.26 -6.16 -4.80
C LEU A 52 3.73 -5.94 -5.22
N LYS A 53 4.10 -6.39 -6.43
CA LYS A 53 5.44 -6.15 -6.98
C LYS A 53 5.73 -4.67 -7.21
N MET A 54 4.77 -3.93 -7.77
CA MET A 54 4.90 -2.47 -7.88
C MET A 54 5.04 -1.79 -6.52
N ALA A 55 4.34 -2.28 -5.49
CA ALA A 55 4.47 -1.73 -4.14
C ALA A 55 5.86 -1.99 -3.54
N ASP A 56 6.45 -3.18 -3.77
CA ASP A 56 7.82 -3.50 -3.34
C ASP A 56 8.85 -2.61 -4.07
N ASP A 57 8.70 -2.45 -5.39
CA ASP A 57 9.58 -1.59 -6.19
C ASP A 57 9.53 -0.14 -5.70
N ALA A 58 8.33 0.41 -5.46
CA ALA A 58 8.16 1.77 -4.94
C ALA A 58 8.75 1.94 -3.54
N ALA A 59 8.56 0.97 -2.64
CA ALA A 59 9.12 1.02 -1.29
C ALA A 59 10.65 0.99 -1.31
N ARG A 60 11.26 0.22 -2.22
CA ARG A 60 12.71 0.18 -2.42
C ARG A 60 13.26 1.47 -2.98
N GLU A 61 12.57 2.09 -3.94
CA GLU A 61 12.95 3.39 -4.47
C GLU A 61 12.94 4.46 -3.38
N GLU A 62 11.89 4.54 -2.57
CA GLU A 62 11.81 5.46 -1.42
C GLU A 62 12.89 5.19 -0.37
N ALA A 63 13.20 3.93 -0.07
CA ALA A 63 14.29 3.59 0.83
C ALA A 63 15.66 4.01 0.26
N ALA A 64 15.85 3.92 -1.06
CA ALA A 64 17.08 4.32 -1.73
C ALA A 64 17.23 5.85 -1.82
N THR A 65 16.14 6.59 -2.05
CA THR A 65 16.13 8.05 -2.04
C THR A 65 16.43 8.58 -0.63
N ALA A 66 15.79 8.04 0.40
CA ALA A 66 16.05 8.40 1.80
C ALA A 66 17.52 8.25 2.20
N LYS A 67 18.18 7.17 1.77
CA LYS A 67 19.63 6.93 1.99
C LYS A 67 20.52 7.93 1.24
N ARG A 68 20.12 8.36 0.03
CA ARG A 68 20.88 9.33 -0.78
C ARG A 68 20.73 10.77 -0.28
N THR A 69 19.59 11.11 0.32
CA THR A 69 19.31 12.49 0.76
C THR A 69 19.82 12.81 2.16
N GLY A 70 20.51 11.89 2.85
CA GLY A 70 21.34 12.17 4.03
C GLY A 70 20.73 13.17 5.02
N ARG A 71 19.77 12.69 5.83
CA ARG A 71 19.55 13.23 7.17
C ARG A 71 20.36 12.42 8.16
#